data_AF-A0A944YBZ1-F1
#
_entry.id   AF-A0A944YBZ1-F1
#
_cell.length_a   1.000
_cell.length_b   1.000
_cell.length_c   1.000
_cell.angle_alpha   90.00
_cell.angle_beta   90.00
_cell.angle_gamma   90.00
#
_symmetry.space_group_name_H-M   'P 1'
#
loop_
_entity.id
_entity.type
_entity.pdbx_description
1 polymer ?
#
loop_
_entity_poly.entity_id
_entity_poly.type
_entity_poly.pdbx_seq_one_letter_code
_entity_poly.pdbx_strand_id
1 'polypeptide(L)' 'GSRTLLVDDLLATGGTAVAALNLLSKLEVQLVEAAFLIELEFLKGRDLLGKTPTRSIITY' A
#
# COMPACT_ATOMS: atom_id res chain seq x y z
N GLY A 1 -7.66 16.06 -9.34
CA GLY A 1 -6.70 15.47 -8.39
C GLY A 1 -5.45 14.97 -9.08
N SER A 2 -4.33 14.89 -8.37
CA SER A 2 -3.08 14.29 -8.87
C SER A 2 -3.16 12.76 -8.86
N ARG A 3 -2.47 12.10 -9.78
CA ARG A 3 -2.28 10.66 -9.76
C ARG A 3 -1.15 10.34 -8.79
N THR A 4 -1.42 9.52 -7.78
CA THR A 4 -0.50 9.23 -6.67
C THR A 4 -0.21 7.74 -6.59
N LEU A 5 1.06 7.40 -6.34
CA LEU A 5 1.53 6.06 -6.02
C LEU A 5 2.02 6.07 -4.58
N LEU A 6 1.54 5.16 -3.74
CA LEU A 6 2.13 4.93 -2.42
C LEU A 6 3.34 4.01 -2.61
N VAL A 7 4.51 4.39 -2.11
CA VAL A 7 5.73 3.59 -2.21
C VAL A 7 6.36 3.46 -0.82
N ASP A 8 6.71 2.25 -0.43
CA ASP A 8 7.43 1.96 0.82
C ASP A 8 8.44 0.81 0.62
N ASP A 9 9.34 0.61 1.57
CA ASP A 9 10.34 -0.47 1.49
C ASP A 9 9.74 -1.85 1.76
N LEU A 10 8.88 -1.98 2.78
CA LEU A 10 8.41 -3.27 3.28
C LEU A 10 6.92 -3.29 3.62
N LEU A 11 6.18 -4.20 3.00
CA LEU A 11 4.83 -4.59 3.43
C LEU A 11 4.91 -5.76 4.43
N ALA A 12 4.81 -5.47 5.72
CA ALA A 12 4.68 -6.47 6.78
C ALA A 12 3.20 -6.71 7.15
N THR A 13 2.76 -6.20 8.30
CA THR A 13 1.36 -6.32 8.75
C THR A 13 0.40 -5.34 8.07
N GLY A 14 0.89 -4.37 7.28
CA GLY A 14 0.07 -3.41 6.52
C GLY A 14 -0.38 -2.15 7.26
N GLY A 15 -0.11 -2.02 8.57
CA GLY A 15 -0.58 -0.89 9.39
C GLY A 15 -0.13 0.48 8.86
N THR A 16 1.16 0.62 8.53
CA THR A 16 1.72 1.87 7.97
C THR A 16 1.05 2.25 6.65
N ALA A 17 0.90 1.28 5.75
CA ALA A 17 0.26 1.48 4.46
C ALA A 17 -1.21 1.92 4.64
N VAL A 18 -1.99 1.28 5.51
CA VAL A 18 -3.37 1.68 5.78
C VAL A 18 -3.47 3.09 6.35
N ALA A 19 -2.58 3.47 7.27
CA ALA A 19 -2.54 4.84 7.78
C ALA A 19 -2.29 5.85 6.65
N ALA A 20 -1.36 5.54 5.73
CA ALA A 20 -1.09 6.38 4.56
C ALA A 20 -2.32 6.44 3.61
N LEU A 21 -2.97 5.31 3.32
CA LEU A 21 -4.19 5.26 2.51
C LEU A 21 -5.32 6.12 3.10
N ASN A 22 -5.49 6.08 4.43
CA ASN A 22 -6.47 6.89 5.15
C ASN A 22 -6.17 8.40 5.15
N LEU A 23 -4.90 8.77 5.00
CA LEU A 23 -4.51 10.17 4.80
C LEU A 23 -4.77 10.59 3.35
N LEU A 24 -4.38 9.76 2.38
CA LEU A 24 -4.60 10.02 0.96
C LEU A 24 -6.09 10.12 0.61
N SER A 25 -6.97 9.35 1.25
CA SER A 25 -8.42 9.42 1.02
C SER A 25 -9.06 10.75 1.44
N LYS A 26 -8.39 11.52 2.31
CA LYS A 26 -8.82 12.87 2.72
C LYS A 26 -8.30 13.97 1.79
N LEU A 27 -7.44 13.61 0.84
CA LEU A 27 -6.88 14.51 -0.15
C LEU A 27 -7.59 14.28 -1.49
N GLU A 28 -7.65 15.31 -2.32
CA GLU A 28 -8.19 15.20 -3.69
C GLU A 28 -7.17 14.53 -4.64
N VAL A 29 -6.77 13.30 -4.35
CA VAL A 29 -5.82 12.51 -5.14
C VAL A 29 -6.45 11.24 -5.67
N GLN A 30 -6.00 10.82 -6.84
CA GLN A 30 -6.32 9.52 -7.42
C GLN A 30 -5.18 8.55 -7.07
N LEU A 31 -5.38 7.74 -6.04
CA LEU A 31 -4.46 6.65 -5.75
C LEU A 31 -4.51 5.60 -6.87
N VAL A 32 -3.36 5.33 -7.47
CA VAL A 32 -3.22 4.38 -8.57
C VAL A 32 -2.87 2.98 -8.06
N GLU A 33 -1.90 2.89 -7.14
CA GLU A 33 -1.37 1.62 -6.61
C GLU A 33 -0.58 1.90 -5.30
N ALA A 34 -0.40 0.85 -4.49
CA ALA A 34 0.61 0.78 -3.44
C ALA A 34 1.73 -0.19 -3.85
N ALA A 35 2.97 0.27 -3.89
CA ALA A 35 4.14 -0.48 -4.33
C ALA A 35 5.14 -0.66 -3.19
N PHE A 36 5.65 -1.88 -3.04
CA PHE A 36 6.61 -2.25 -1.99
C PHE A 36 7.83 -2.94 -2.61
N LEU A 37 9.02 -2.72 -2.04
CA LEU A 37 10.19 -3.49 -2.46
C LEU A 37 10.08 -4.95 -1.97
N ILE A 38 9.71 -5.14 -0.70
CA ILE A 38 9.57 -6.44 -0.05
C ILE A 38 8.17 -6.59 0.53
N GLU A 39 7.61 -7.79 0.49
CA GLU A 39 6.38 -8.17 1.20
C GLU A 39 6.59 -9.45 2.00
N LEU A 40 6.09 -9.48 3.23
CA LEU A 40 5.99 -10.66 4.08
C LEU A 40 4.56 -11.21 3.98
N GLU A 41 4.29 -12.05 2.97
CA GLU A 41 2.95 -12.53 2.62
C GLU A 41 2.30 -13.31 3.77
N PHE A 42 3.10 -14.04 4.56
CA PHE A 42 2.62 -14.78 5.72
C PHE A 42 1.97 -13.89 6.82
N LEU A 43 2.24 -12.58 6.81
CA LEU A 43 1.61 -11.60 7.71
C LEU A 43 0.30 -11.03 7.19
N LYS A 44 -0.09 -11.35 5.94
CA LYS A 44 -1.36 -10.94 5.33
C LYS A 44 -1.59 -9.43 5.30
N GLY A 45 -0.52 -8.64 5.20
CA GLY A 45 -0.62 -7.17 5.20
C GLY A 45 -1.49 -6.64 4.06
N ARG A 46 -1.46 -7.29 2.89
CA ARG A 46 -2.26 -6.94 1.71
C ARG A 46 -3.76 -6.97 1.96
N ASP A 47 -4.24 -7.84 2.84
CA ASP A 47 -5.67 -7.93 3.18
C ASP A 47 -6.20 -6.61 3.77
N LEU A 48 -5.34 -5.88 4.50
CA LEU A 48 -5.69 -4.58 5.07
C LEU A 48 -5.76 -3.45 4.04
N LEU A 49 -5.12 -3.58 2.87
CA LEU A 49 -5.14 -2.56 1.81
C LEU A 49 -6.43 -2.62 0.96
N GLY A 50 -7.28 -3.62 1.19
CA GLY A 50 -8.59 -3.75 0.57
C GLY A 50 -8.51 -3.91 -0.94
N LYS A 51 -9.20 -3.02 -1.68
CA LYS A 51 -9.24 -3.04 -3.16
C LYS A 51 -8.10 -2.24 -3.81
N THR A 52 -7.18 -1.70 -3.01
CA THR A 52 -6.05 -0.92 -3.54
C THR A 52 -5.15 -1.85 -4.35
N PRO A 53 -4.91 -1.58 -5.65
CA PRO A 53 -3.91 -2.33 -6.42
C PRO A 53 -2.59 -2.31 -5.66
N THR A 54 -2.03 -3.49 -5.43
CA THR A 54 -0.83 -3.65 -4.61
C THR A 54 0.19 -4.48 -5.37
N ARG A 55 1.44 -4.00 -5.41
CA ARG A 55 2.55 -4.69 -6.06
C ARG A 55 3.75 -4.78 -5.13
N SER A 56 4.40 -5.93 -5.14
CA SER A 56 5.66 -6.16 -4.43
C SER A 56 6.71 -6.64 -5.43
N ILE A 57 7.96 -6.22 -5.26
CA ILE A 57 9.06 -6.69 -6.14
C ILE A 57 9.58 -8.05 -5.68
N ILE A 58 9.70 -8.25 -4.37
CA ILE A 58 10.11 -9.50 -3.74
C ILE A 58 9.05 -9.89 -2.69
N THR A 59 8.68 -11.16 -2.64
CA THR A 59 7.70 -11.68 -1.68
C THR A 59 8.31 -12.85 -0.90
N TYR A 60 8.11 -12.85 0.42
CA TYR A 60 8.54 -13.89 1.37
C TYR A 60 7.35 -14.43 2.18
#